data_AF-A0A0V0GCQ8-F1
#
_entry.id   AF-A0A0V0GCQ8-F1
#
_cell.length_a   1.000
_cell.length_b   1.000
_cell.length_c   1.000
_cell.angle_alpha   90.00
_cell.angle_beta   90.00
_cell.angle_gamma   90.00
#
_symmetry.space_group_name_H-M   'P 1'
#
loop_
_entity.id
_entity.type
_entity.pdbx_description
1 polymer ?
#
loop_
_entity_poly.entity_id
_entity_poly.type
_entity_poly.pdbx_seq_one_letter_code
_entity_poly.pdbx_strand_id
1 'polypeptide(L)'
;KSDIGKKVDSYRFKYILSDLSKKGTNSSNSSKNTAEKTKWEEYEEALRDLKSNWLSKMDNSEDAERLYADVVNLFPEHLASHTSLLQALETESKRPYPGGEITDTILETAKRIIAVTGEVCKAVDQNALLAHLGIKTDHRVDANIINSKMEKQKNAIVDALAKKGSAMCRLYLNHVSGNGDQVITLEAIDEIWLNLLQYVEPNDIKQAGYFGMWHAVAYEHYGRAIKLAIKMFEEKATRELEESILWMCAKLGWHHCAQHFARSTLIRFPPAYRLF
;
A
#
# COMPACT_ATOMS: atom_id res chain seq x y z
N LYS A 1 16.82 -53.83 -5.02
CA LYS A 1 17.17 -52.46 -5.48
C LYS A 1 18.41 -52.03 -4.71
N SER A 2 19.58 -52.02 -5.35
CA SER A 2 20.84 -51.58 -4.72
C SER A 2 20.95 -50.06 -4.80
N ASP A 3 21.19 -49.39 -3.67
CA ASP A 3 21.40 -47.93 -3.65
C ASP A 3 22.70 -47.49 -4.34
N ILE A 4 23.66 -48.40 -4.48
CA ILE A 4 24.87 -48.17 -5.27
C ILE A 4 24.49 -48.11 -6.76
N GLY A 5 23.66 -49.04 -7.24
CA GLY A 5 23.23 -49.09 -8.64
C GLY A 5 22.46 -47.84 -9.08
N LYS A 6 21.60 -47.27 -8.24
CA LYS A 6 20.85 -46.03 -8.55
C LYS A 6 21.75 -44.81 -8.80
N LYS A 7 22.97 -44.79 -8.25
CA LYS A 7 23.91 -43.67 -8.43
C LYS A 7 24.72 -43.78 -9.72
N VAL A 8 24.93 -44.98 -10.23
CA VAL A 8 25.74 -45.22 -11.45
C VAL A 8 24.86 -45.39 -12.69
N ASP A 9 23.64 -45.88 -12.51
CA ASP A 9 22.69 -46.17 -13.57
C ASP A 9 21.62 -45.08 -13.68
N SER A 10 22.05 -43.86 -14.03
CA SER A 10 21.18 -42.70 -14.19
C SER A 10 20.92 -42.41 -15.67
N TYR A 11 19.64 -42.35 -16.05
CA TYR A 11 19.21 -41.98 -17.40
C TYR A 11 18.71 -40.55 -17.45
N ARG A 12 19.08 -39.82 -18.51
CA ARG A 12 18.58 -38.46 -18.73
C ARG A 12 17.13 -38.52 -19.20
N PHE A 13 16.20 -38.35 -18.25
CA PHE A 13 14.79 -38.18 -18.55
C PHE A 13 14.47 -36.70 -18.76
N LYS A 14 13.72 -36.38 -19.82
CA LYS A 14 13.17 -35.04 -20.06
C LYS A 14 11.65 -35.13 -20.03
N TYR A 15 11.04 -34.45 -19.07
CA TYR A 15 9.60 -34.28 -19.02
C TYR A 15 9.25 -32.93 -19.67
N ILE A 16 8.58 -32.96 -20.81
CA ILE A 16 8.17 -31.75 -21.54
C ILE A 16 6.73 -31.43 -21.15
N LEU A 17 6.53 -30.26 -20.55
CA LEU A 17 5.20 -29.74 -20.25
C LEU A 17 4.56 -29.23 -21.55
N SER A 18 3.26 -29.48 -21.71
CA SER A 18 2.48 -28.84 -22.78
C SER A 18 2.37 -27.35 -22.53
N ASP A 19 2.25 -26.57 -23.60
CA ASP A 19 1.96 -25.14 -23.49
C ASP A 19 0.68 -24.91 -22.67
N LEU A 20 0.72 -23.92 -21.78
CA LEU A 20 -0.48 -23.44 -21.12
C LEU A 20 -1.46 -23.00 -22.21
N SER A 21 -2.67 -23.55 -22.20
CA SER A 21 -3.72 -23.10 -23.11
C SER A 21 -3.87 -21.58 -22.92
N LYS A 22 -3.79 -20.82 -24.03
CA LYS A 22 -4.08 -19.39 -24.00
C LYS A 22 -5.53 -19.25 -23.52
N LYS A 23 -5.69 -18.94 -22.24
CA LYS A 23 -6.97 -18.66 -21.63
C LYS A 23 -7.60 -17.56 -22.48
N GLY A 24 -8.67 -17.90 -23.21
CA GLY A 24 -9.40 -16.96 -24.04
C GLY A 24 -9.74 -15.74 -23.18
N THR A 25 -9.57 -14.56 -23.76
CA THR A 25 -9.98 -13.30 -23.17
C THR A 25 -11.46 -13.40 -22.86
N ASN A 26 -11.80 -13.70 -21.60
CA ASN A 26 -13.17 -13.65 -21.12
C ASN A 26 -13.56 -12.17 -21.12
N SER A 27 -14.11 -11.72 -22.24
CA SER A 27 -15.01 -10.58 -22.31
C SER A 27 -16.21 -10.92 -21.43
N SER A 28 -16.16 -10.51 -20.16
CA SER A 28 -17.31 -10.57 -19.28
C SER A 28 -18.30 -9.50 -19.72
N ASN A 29 -19.24 -9.89 -20.59
CA ASN A 29 -20.49 -9.16 -20.77
C ASN A 29 -21.26 -9.19 -19.43
N SER A 30 -21.13 -8.13 -18.64
CA SER A 30 -22.02 -7.90 -17.50
C SER A 30 -23.35 -7.37 -18.03
N SER A 31 -24.35 -8.23 -18.11
CA SER A 31 -25.74 -7.81 -18.30
C SER A 31 -26.58 -8.20 -17.08
N LYS A 32 -27.43 -7.24 -16.68
CA LYS A 32 -28.60 -7.32 -15.80
C LYS A 32 -28.37 -7.28 -14.29
N ASN A 33 -28.34 -6.06 -13.75
CA ASN A 33 -29.47 -5.51 -12.99
C ASN A 33 -29.12 -4.11 -12.45
N THR A 34 -29.42 -3.10 -13.26
CA THR A 34 -29.63 -1.73 -12.77
C THR A 34 -30.85 -1.22 -13.53
N ALA A 35 -31.77 -0.55 -12.83
CA ALA A 35 -32.81 0.26 -13.46
C ALA A 35 -32.20 1.02 -14.64
N GLU A 36 -32.87 1.05 -15.80
CA GLU A 36 -32.34 1.63 -17.04
C GLU A 36 -31.83 3.05 -16.77
N LYS A 37 -30.51 3.17 -16.52
CA LYS A 37 -29.84 4.46 -16.38
C LYS A 37 -29.94 5.16 -17.72
N THR A 38 -30.14 6.47 -17.69
CA THR A 38 -30.17 7.22 -18.94
C THR A 38 -28.78 7.20 -19.59
N LYS A 39 -28.69 7.31 -20.91
CA LYS A 39 -27.39 7.45 -21.60
C LYS A 39 -26.59 8.65 -21.07
N TRP A 40 -27.27 9.67 -20.54
CA TRP A 40 -26.64 10.81 -19.90
C TRP A 40 -25.97 10.43 -18.58
N GLU A 41 -26.66 9.68 -17.72
CA GLU A 41 -26.08 9.15 -16.48
C GLU A 41 -24.90 8.21 -16.73
N GLU A 42 -25.00 7.32 -17.73
CA GLU A 42 -23.88 6.46 -18.13
C GLU A 42 -22.67 7.28 -18.61
N TYR A 43 -22.91 8.36 -19.35
CA TYR A 43 -21.87 9.30 -19.77
C TYR A 43 -21.20 10.01 -18.58
N GLU A 44 -21.99 10.50 -17.63
CA GLU A 44 -21.47 11.16 -16.42
C GLU A 44 -20.66 10.19 -15.55
N GLU A 45 -21.12 8.94 -15.39
CA GLU A 45 -20.38 7.90 -14.67
C GLU A 45 -19.05 7.56 -15.37
N ALA A 46 -19.07 7.40 -16.70
CA ALA A 46 -17.85 7.15 -17.47
C ALA A 46 -16.85 8.30 -17.38
N LEU A 47 -17.33 9.55 -17.43
CA LEU A 47 -16.49 10.74 -17.31
C LEU A 47 -15.89 10.87 -15.91
N ARG A 48 -16.67 10.61 -14.86
CA ARG A 48 -16.18 10.57 -13.47
C ARG A 48 -15.09 9.51 -13.31
N ASP A 49 -15.35 8.28 -13.76
CA ASP A 49 -14.41 7.17 -13.62
C ASP A 49 -13.12 7.42 -14.43
N LEU A 50 -13.24 8.06 -15.61
CA LEU A 50 -12.10 8.53 -16.39
C LEU A 50 -11.26 9.55 -15.60
N LYS A 51 -11.89 10.58 -15.03
CA LYS A 51 -11.20 11.60 -14.22
C LYS A 51 -10.52 10.99 -13.00
N SER A 52 -11.21 10.11 -12.26
CA SER A 52 -10.64 9.40 -11.10
C SER A 52 -9.44 8.51 -11.48
N ASN A 53 -9.47 7.87 -12.65
CA ASN A 53 -8.35 7.04 -13.13
C ASN A 53 -7.14 7.88 -13.59
N TRP A 54 -7.37 9.08 -14.12
CA TRP A 54 -6.28 10.00 -14.47
C TRP A 54 -5.65 10.64 -13.24
N LEU A 55 -6.43 10.85 -12.18
CA LEU A 55 -5.96 11.47 -10.96
C LEU A 55 -4.73 10.78 -10.36
N SER A 56 -4.71 9.44 -10.32
CA SER A 56 -3.58 8.66 -9.80
C SER A 56 -2.32 8.68 -10.70
N LYS A 57 -2.41 9.25 -11.90
CA LYS A 57 -1.35 9.33 -12.91
C LYS A 57 -0.81 10.75 -13.09
N MET A 58 -1.37 11.73 -12.38
CA MET A 58 -0.93 13.12 -12.48
C MET A 58 0.45 13.26 -11.82
N ASP A 59 1.42 13.76 -12.58
CA ASP A 59 2.77 14.04 -12.07
C ASP A 59 2.85 15.36 -11.31
N ASN A 60 2.00 16.33 -11.67
CA ASN A 60 1.92 17.64 -11.03
C ASN A 60 0.88 17.62 -9.90
N SER A 61 1.32 17.96 -8.68
CA SER A 61 0.46 18.00 -7.50
C SER A 61 -0.67 19.02 -7.62
N GLU A 62 -0.44 20.18 -8.22
CA GLU A 62 -1.45 21.23 -8.36
C GLU A 62 -2.57 20.80 -9.33
N ASP A 63 -2.19 20.18 -10.45
CA ASP A 63 -3.15 19.68 -11.44
C ASP A 63 -3.97 18.50 -10.86
N ALA A 64 -3.34 17.65 -10.05
CA ALA A 64 -4.03 16.59 -9.33
C ALA A 64 -5.07 17.16 -8.35
N GLU A 65 -4.71 18.18 -7.57
CA GLU A 65 -5.63 18.84 -6.63
C GLU A 65 -6.80 19.51 -7.34
N ARG A 66 -6.54 20.18 -8.47
CA ARG A 66 -7.58 20.78 -9.29
C ARG A 66 -8.56 19.74 -9.82
N LEU A 67 -8.05 18.65 -10.40
CA LEU A 67 -8.88 17.57 -10.91
C LEU A 67 -9.68 16.88 -9.79
N TYR A 68 -9.08 16.71 -8.62
CA TYR A 68 -9.73 16.15 -7.45
C TYR A 68 -10.88 17.04 -6.97
N ALA A 69 -10.67 18.35 -6.85
CA ALA A 69 -11.71 19.30 -6.46
C ALA A 69 -12.91 19.25 -7.42
N ASP A 70 -12.66 19.21 -8.74
CA ASP A 70 -13.71 19.09 -9.75
C ASP A 70 -14.53 17.79 -9.57
N VAL A 71 -13.87 16.66 -9.31
CA VAL A 71 -14.55 15.36 -9.15
C VAL A 71 -15.35 15.30 -7.85
N VAL A 72 -14.80 15.74 -6.73
CA VAL A 72 -15.48 15.69 -5.43
C VAL A 72 -16.66 16.66 -5.37
N ASN A 73 -16.55 17.83 -6.01
CA ASN A 73 -17.66 18.79 -6.08
C ASN A 73 -18.86 18.24 -6.87
N LEU A 74 -18.60 17.48 -7.94
CA LEU A 74 -19.64 16.88 -8.76
C LEU A 74 -20.15 15.55 -8.19
N PHE A 75 -19.29 14.78 -7.53
CA PHE A 75 -19.59 13.43 -7.04
C PHE A 75 -19.02 13.18 -5.62
N PRO A 76 -19.62 13.78 -4.57
CA PRO A 76 -19.09 13.68 -3.19
C PRO A 76 -19.03 12.25 -2.65
N GLU A 77 -19.98 11.40 -3.05
CA GLU A 77 -20.08 9.99 -2.62
C GLU A 77 -19.08 9.06 -3.35
N HIS A 78 -18.31 9.58 -4.31
CA HIS A 78 -17.42 8.77 -5.12
C HIS A 78 -16.09 8.50 -4.43
N LEU A 79 -16.07 7.46 -3.60
CA LEU A 79 -14.91 7.02 -2.80
C LEU A 79 -13.62 6.89 -3.61
N ALA A 80 -13.71 6.45 -4.87
CA ALA A 80 -12.53 6.24 -5.70
C ALA A 80 -11.75 7.53 -6.01
N SER A 81 -12.40 8.70 -5.95
CA SER A 81 -11.72 9.99 -6.12
C SER A 81 -10.69 10.25 -5.02
N HIS A 82 -11.07 10.00 -3.76
CA HIS A 82 -10.17 10.13 -2.61
C HIS A 82 -9.02 9.14 -2.69
N THR A 83 -9.29 7.86 -2.99
CA THR A 83 -8.24 6.84 -3.08
C THR A 83 -7.27 7.11 -4.23
N SER A 84 -7.76 7.62 -5.36
CA SER A 84 -6.91 7.99 -6.49
C SER A 84 -6.01 9.19 -6.17
N LEU A 85 -6.52 10.20 -5.45
CA LEU A 85 -5.67 11.31 -4.98
C LEU A 85 -4.59 10.80 -4.01
N LEU A 86 -4.95 9.92 -3.07
CA LEU A 86 -3.98 9.31 -2.16
C LEU A 86 -2.89 8.52 -2.89
N GLN A 87 -3.19 7.94 -4.05
CA GLN A 87 -2.17 7.28 -4.88
C GLN A 87 -1.28 8.29 -5.62
N ALA A 88 -1.83 9.43 -6.04
CA ALA A 88 -1.07 10.50 -6.68
C ALA A 88 -0.10 11.18 -5.70
N LEU A 89 -0.58 11.49 -4.49
CA LEU A 89 0.20 12.14 -3.43
C LEU A 89 1.39 11.29 -2.98
N GLU A 90 1.23 9.97 -2.92
CA GLU A 90 2.27 9.06 -2.48
C GLU A 90 2.28 7.79 -3.34
N THR A 91 3.05 7.85 -4.42
CA THR A 91 3.34 6.67 -5.25
C THR A 91 4.33 5.75 -4.54
N GLU A 92 4.17 4.43 -4.72
CA GLU A 92 4.99 3.44 -4.02
C GLU A 92 6.50 3.59 -4.28
N SER A 93 6.88 4.09 -5.46
CA SER A 93 8.29 4.33 -5.83
C SER A 93 8.89 5.60 -5.23
N LYS A 94 8.06 6.58 -4.84
CA LYS A 94 8.50 7.87 -4.29
C LYS A 94 8.26 8.00 -2.79
N ARG A 95 7.68 6.98 -2.15
CA ARG A 95 7.34 7.05 -0.72
C ARG A 95 8.61 7.04 0.15
N PRO A 96 8.67 7.87 1.19
CA PRO A 96 9.86 7.97 2.05
C PRO A 96 10.00 6.78 3.01
N TYR A 97 11.23 6.32 3.23
CA TYR A 97 11.52 5.30 4.24
C TYR A 97 12.13 5.92 5.52
N PRO A 98 11.99 5.27 6.69
CA PRO A 98 12.65 5.73 7.91
C PRO A 98 14.16 5.87 7.73
N GLY A 99 14.75 6.96 8.24
CA GLY A 99 16.17 7.25 8.09
C GLY A 99 16.56 7.99 6.82
N GLY A 100 15.61 8.19 5.90
CA GLY A 100 15.76 9.12 4.77
C GLY A 100 15.60 10.59 5.20
N GLU A 101 15.93 11.50 4.30
CA GLU A 101 15.76 12.94 4.50
C GLU A 101 14.27 13.31 4.57
N ILE A 102 13.90 14.09 5.59
CA ILE A 102 12.54 14.62 5.76
C ILE A 102 12.55 16.07 5.28
N THR A 103 11.99 16.29 4.09
CA THR A 103 11.85 17.62 3.50
C THR A 103 10.50 18.25 3.85
N ASP A 104 10.39 19.58 3.75
CA ASP A 104 9.12 20.30 3.95
C ASP A 104 8.01 19.79 3.02
N THR A 105 8.37 19.41 1.79
CA THR A 105 7.44 18.81 0.82
C THR A 105 6.86 17.50 1.32
N ILE A 106 7.67 16.62 1.93
CA ILE A 106 7.20 15.35 2.51
C ILE A 106 6.23 15.62 3.68
N LEU A 107 6.50 16.64 4.48
CA LEU A 107 5.66 17.02 5.61
C LEU A 107 4.33 17.63 5.16
N GLU A 108 4.34 18.46 4.11
CA GLU A 108 3.13 19.02 3.51
C GLU A 108 2.28 17.91 2.87
N THR A 109 2.89 17.00 2.11
CA THR A 109 2.22 15.81 1.58
C THR A 109 1.63 14.96 2.70
N ALA A 110 2.34 14.76 3.81
CA ALA A 110 1.82 14.01 4.97
C ALA A 110 0.57 14.67 5.58
N LYS A 111 0.58 16.01 5.76
CA LYS A 111 -0.59 16.76 6.21
C LYS A 111 -1.77 16.60 5.24
N ARG A 112 -1.50 16.65 3.93
CA ARG A 112 -2.53 16.47 2.90
C ARG A 112 -3.12 15.07 2.90
N ILE A 113 -2.29 14.03 3.03
CA ILE A 113 -2.73 12.64 3.19
C ILE A 113 -3.67 12.49 4.39
N ILE A 114 -3.33 13.07 5.55
CA ILE A 114 -4.19 13.01 6.74
C ILE A 114 -5.55 13.65 6.50
N ALA A 115 -5.60 14.78 5.78
CA ALA A 115 -6.86 15.43 5.43
C ALA A 115 -7.73 14.56 4.50
N VAL A 116 -7.16 14.04 3.41
CA VAL A 116 -7.90 13.25 2.41
C VAL A 116 -8.34 11.89 2.99
N THR A 117 -7.50 11.25 3.79
CA THR A 117 -7.88 10.01 4.50
C THR A 117 -8.99 10.24 5.52
N GLY A 118 -9.10 11.44 6.08
CA GLY A 118 -10.23 11.86 6.90
C GLY A 118 -11.56 11.77 6.15
N GLU A 119 -11.61 12.19 4.89
CA GLU A 119 -12.80 12.09 4.04
C GLU A 119 -13.14 10.62 3.71
N VAL A 120 -12.12 9.79 3.42
CA VAL A 120 -12.32 8.33 3.24
C VAL A 120 -12.95 7.70 4.49
N CYS A 121 -12.45 8.05 5.67
CA CYS A 121 -12.96 7.52 6.93
C CYS A 121 -14.41 7.94 7.22
N LYS A 122 -14.84 9.12 6.74
CA LYS A 122 -16.24 9.59 6.84
C LYS A 122 -17.14 8.91 5.81
N ALA A 123 -16.64 8.66 4.61
CA ALA A 123 -17.41 8.07 3.51
C ALA A 123 -17.67 6.57 3.69
N VAL A 124 -16.86 5.86 4.48
CA VAL A 124 -17.00 4.42 4.73
C VAL A 124 -17.63 4.18 6.10
N ASP A 125 -18.78 3.50 6.12
CA ASP A 125 -19.37 2.97 7.35
C ASP A 125 -18.59 1.74 7.82
N GLN A 126 -17.64 1.98 8.72
CA GLN A 126 -16.77 0.95 9.30
C GLN A 126 -17.56 -0.10 10.09
N ASN A 127 -18.64 0.28 10.77
CA ASN A 127 -19.43 -0.66 11.55
C ASN A 127 -20.18 -1.64 10.64
N ALA A 128 -20.80 -1.12 9.57
CA ALA A 128 -21.43 -1.97 8.56
C ALA A 128 -20.43 -2.88 7.85
N LEU A 129 -19.23 -2.36 7.56
CA LEU A 129 -18.17 -3.13 6.92
C LEU A 129 -17.64 -4.27 7.80
N LEU A 130 -17.39 -4.01 9.09
CA LEU A 130 -16.95 -5.03 10.05
C LEU A 130 -18.04 -6.09 10.29
N ALA A 131 -19.31 -5.66 10.38
CA ALA A 131 -20.44 -6.59 10.46
C ALA A 131 -20.49 -7.51 9.23
N HIS A 132 -20.24 -6.96 8.03
CA HIS A 132 -20.17 -7.74 6.81
C HIS A 132 -19.00 -8.74 6.80
N LEU A 133 -17.83 -8.36 7.29
CA LEU A 133 -16.67 -9.26 7.41
C LEU A 133 -16.94 -10.48 8.31
N GLY A 134 -17.89 -10.38 9.25
CA GLY A 134 -18.33 -11.49 10.09
C GLY A 134 -19.26 -12.51 9.40
N ILE A 135 -19.77 -12.20 8.20
CA ILE A 135 -20.72 -13.08 7.50
C ILE A 135 -19.96 -14.24 6.84
N LYS A 136 -20.19 -15.47 7.31
CA LYS A 136 -19.57 -16.68 6.74
C LYS A 136 -20.20 -17.13 5.42
N THR A 137 -21.51 -16.96 5.28
CA THR A 137 -22.26 -17.37 4.08
C THR A 137 -23.43 -16.43 3.90
N ASP A 138 -23.40 -15.66 2.82
CA ASP A 138 -24.48 -14.74 2.45
C ASP A 138 -25.41 -15.43 1.45
N HIS A 139 -26.65 -15.70 1.86
CA HIS A 139 -27.67 -16.36 1.03
C HIS A 139 -28.55 -15.39 0.24
N ARG A 140 -28.29 -14.08 0.32
CA ARG A 140 -29.03 -13.09 -0.47
C ARG A 140 -28.75 -13.26 -1.96
N VAL A 141 -29.75 -12.97 -2.80
CA VAL A 141 -29.64 -13.08 -4.26
C VAL A 141 -28.61 -12.12 -4.86
N ASP A 142 -28.36 -10.99 -4.21
CA ASP A 142 -27.42 -9.94 -4.59
C ASP A 142 -26.08 -10.01 -3.82
N ALA A 143 -25.82 -11.10 -3.09
CA ALA A 143 -24.62 -11.29 -2.28
C ALA A 143 -23.30 -11.00 -3.02
N ASN A 144 -23.20 -11.39 -4.30
CA ASN A 144 -21.99 -11.12 -5.10
C ASN A 144 -21.74 -9.62 -5.33
N ILE A 145 -22.80 -8.85 -5.53
CA ILE A 145 -22.72 -7.39 -5.75
C ILE A 145 -22.35 -6.70 -4.43
N ILE A 146 -23.00 -7.10 -3.33
CA ILE A 146 -22.71 -6.60 -1.99
C ILE A 146 -21.25 -6.90 -1.61
N ASN A 147 -20.79 -8.13 -1.79
CA ASN A 147 -19.41 -8.55 -1.52
C ASN A 147 -18.40 -7.69 -2.30
N SER A 148 -18.64 -7.48 -3.60
CA SER A 148 -17.78 -6.63 -4.43
C SER A 148 -17.72 -5.18 -3.94
N LYS A 149 -18.86 -4.61 -3.52
CA LYS A 149 -18.92 -3.26 -2.95
C LYS A 149 -18.17 -3.17 -1.61
N MET A 150 -18.41 -4.11 -0.70
CA MET A 150 -17.78 -4.13 0.62
C MET A 150 -16.28 -4.36 0.53
N GLU A 151 -15.82 -5.23 -0.38
CA GLU A 151 -14.39 -5.45 -0.59
C GLU A 151 -13.70 -4.18 -1.15
N LYS A 152 -14.36 -3.41 -2.01
CA LYS A 152 -13.85 -2.11 -2.45
C LYS A 152 -13.73 -1.12 -1.30
N GLN A 153 -14.75 -1.04 -0.43
CA GLN A 153 -14.72 -0.19 0.77
C GLN A 153 -13.64 -0.62 1.75
N LYS A 154 -13.46 -1.94 1.96
CA LYS A 154 -12.37 -2.51 2.76
C LYS A 154 -11.01 -2.10 2.23
N ASN A 155 -10.77 -2.28 0.94
CA ASN A 155 -9.48 -1.92 0.35
C ASN A 155 -9.22 -0.41 0.45
N ALA A 156 -10.24 0.42 0.26
CA ALA A 156 -10.13 1.88 0.42
C ALA A 156 -9.80 2.29 1.86
N ILE A 157 -10.48 1.73 2.87
CA ILE A 157 -10.23 2.09 4.27
C ILE A 157 -8.88 1.57 4.76
N VAL A 158 -8.47 0.37 4.33
CA VAL A 158 -7.16 -0.21 4.65
C VAL A 158 -6.03 0.65 4.10
N ASP A 159 -6.09 1.02 2.81
CA ASP A 159 -5.10 1.91 2.19
C ASP A 159 -5.06 3.28 2.88
N ALA A 160 -6.24 3.86 3.19
CA ALA A 160 -6.34 5.14 3.87
C ALA A 160 -5.75 5.10 5.29
N LEU A 161 -6.07 4.09 6.10
CA LEU A 161 -5.54 3.96 7.46
C LEU A 161 -4.02 3.73 7.46
N ALA A 162 -3.51 2.89 6.54
CA ALA A 162 -2.08 2.65 6.40
C ALA A 162 -1.31 3.93 6.02
N LYS A 163 -1.83 4.71 5.06
CA LYS A 163 -1.24 6.01 4.66
C LYS A 163 -1.36 7.07 5.75
N LYS A 164 -2.51 7.16 6.41
CA LYS A 164 -2.74 8.09 7.53
C LYS A 164 -1.77 7.81 8.66
N GLY A 165 -1.64 6.55 9.08
CA GLY A 165 -0.73 6.14 10.14
C GLY A 165 0.74 6.45 9.82
N SER A 166 1.20 6.11 8.62
CA SER A 166 2.59 6.41 8.20
C SER A 166 2.86 7.91 8.09
N ALA A 167 1.87 8.70 7.63
CA ALA A 167 1.94 10.16 7.61
C ALA A 167 2.02 10.76 9.03
N MET A 168 1.21 10.24 9.96
CA MET A 168 1.24 10.66 11.36
C MET A 168 2.58 10.33 12.03
N CYS A 169 3.17 9.15 11.78
CA CYS A 169 4.50 8.81 12.28
C CYS A 169 5.60 9.78 11.79
N ARG A 170 5.55 10.19 10.51
CA ARG A 170 6.51 11.15 9.94
C ARG A 170 6.44 12.51 10.63
N LEU A 171 5.23 13.03 10.78
CA LEU A 171 4.97 14.30 11.46
C LEU A 171 5.37 14.22 12.95
N TYR A 172 5.08 13.11 13.63
CA TYR A 172 5.49 12.86 15.00
C TYR A 172 7.03 12.87 15.16
N LEU A 173 7.74 12.11 14.34
CA LEU A 173 9.21 12.05 14.40
C LEU A 173 9.86 13.41 14.10
N ASN A 174 9.27 14.19 13.20
CA ASN A 174 9.71 15.56 12.93
C ASN A 174 9.50 16.48 14.15
N HIS A 175 8.36 16.35 14.85
CA HIS A 175 8.09 17.09 16.08
C HIS A 175 9.05 16.72 17.21
N VAL A 176 9.28 15.43 17.47
CA VAL A 176 10.22 14.94 18.48
C VAL A 176 11.66 15.38 18.19
N SER A 177 12.01 15.58 16.91
CA SER A 177 13.32 16.11 16.49
C SER A 177 13.48 17.62 16.69
N GLY A 178 12.46 18.31 17.21
CA GLY A 178 12.48 19.75 17.50
C GLY A 178 12.02 20.66 16.34
N ASN A 179 11.53 20.09 15.24
CA ASN A 179 11.24 20.80 13.99
C ASN A 179 9.75 20.84 13.62
N GLY A 180 8.84 20.40 14.50
CA GLY A 180 7.42 20.25 14.17
C GLY A 180 6.48 21.12 15.01
N ASP A 181 5.54 21.79 14.35
CA ASP A 181 4.51 22.63 15.00
C ASP A 181 3.28 21.83 15.50
N GLN A 182 3.11 20.60 15.03
CA GLN A 182 1.88 19.83 15.20
C GLN A 182 2.08 18.68 16.20
N VAL A 183 1.32 18.71 17.31
CA VAL A 183 1.39 17.69 18.36
C VAL A 183 0.55 16.48 17.95
N ILE A 184 1.18 15.56 17.23
CA ILE A 184 0.68 14.19 17.11
C ILE A 184 1.23 13.40 18.28
N THR A 185 0.41 12.57 18.92
CA THR A 185 0.87 11.73 20.03
C THR A 185 0.99 10.28 19.60
N LEU A 186 1.75 9.49 20.36
CA LEU A 186 1.89 8.05 20.12
C LEU A 186 0.56 7.31 20.28
N GLU A 187 -0.31 7.76 21.20
CA GLU A 187 -1.64 7.20 21.43
C GLU A 187 -2.52 7.37 20.18
N ALA A 188 -2.48 8.54 19.54
CA ALA A 188 -3.23 8.77 18.31
C ALA A 188 -2.73 7.87 17.15
N ILE A 189 -1.43 7.59 17.10
CA ILE A 189 -0.86 6.65 16.12
C ILE A 189 -1.33 5.21 16.42
N ASP A 190 -1.38 4.82 17.70
CA ASP A 190 -1.87 3.51 18.12
C ASP A 190 -3.35 3.31 17.83
N GLU A 191 -4.19 4.33 18.00
CA GLU A 191 -5.60 4.26 17.62
C GLU A 191 -5.77 3.93 16.13
N ILE A 192 -4.96 4.56 15.26
CA ILE A 192 -4.98 4.26 13.82
C ILE A 192 -4.43 2.86 13.54
N TRP A 193 -3.37 2.44 14.24
CA TRP A 193 -2.82 1.09 14.11
C TRP A 193 -3.84 0.02 14.50
N LEU A 194 -4.47 0.17 15.66
CA LEU A 194 -5.49 -0.76 16.14
C LEU A 194 -6.73 -0.76 15.24
N ASN A 195 -7.11 0.39 14.68
CA ASN A 195 -8.20 0.46 13.69
C ASN A 195 -7.84 -0.34 12.42
N LEU A 196 -6.64 -0.13 11.86
CA LEU A 196 -6.17 -0.90 10.70
C LEU A 196 -6.22 -2.41 10.95
N LEU A 197 -5.78 -2.86 12.13
CA LEU A 197 -5.74 -4.27 12.50
C LEU A 197 -7.12 -4.95 12.66
N GLN A 198 -8.22 -4.19 12.61
CA GLN A 198 -9.56 -4.77 12.53
C GLN A 198 -9.84 -5.39 11.15
N TYR A 199 -9.09 -4.98 10.11
CA TYR A 199 -9.31 -5.40 8.72
C TYR A 199 -8.21 -6.31 8.16
N VAL A 200 -7.00 -6.23 8.72
CA VAL A 200 -5.80 -6.86 8.18
C VAL A 200 -4.93 -7.45 9.29
N GLU A 201 -4.13 -8.46 8.94
CA GLU A 201 -3.19 -9.04 9.89
C GLU A 201 -1.94 -8.15 10.06
N PRO A 202 -1.33 -8.09 11.26
CA PRO A 202 -0.11 -7.32 11.49
C PRO A 202 1.10 -7.75 10.64
N ASN A 203 1.07 -9.00 10.13
CA ASN A 203 2.12 -9.57 9.29
C ASN A 203 1.82 -9.44 7.78
N ASP A 204 0.69 -8.86 7.38
CA ASP A 204 0.41 -8.55 5.98
C ASP A 204 1.35 -7.43 5.51
N ILE A 205 2.38 -7.82 4.77
CA ILE A 205 3.43 -6.90 4.32
C ILE A 205 2.90 -5.87 3.33
N LYS A 206 1.92 -6.25 2.51
CA LYS A 206 1.35 -5.39 1.47
C LYS A 206 0.47 -4.30 2.06
N GLN A 207 -0.37 -4.66 3.03
CA GLN A 207 -1.36 -3.75 3.60
C GLN A 207 -0.89 -3.06 4.88
N ALA A 208 -0.20 -3.80 5.78
CA ALA A 208 0.21 -3.29 7.09
C ALA A 208 1.72 -3.02 7.19
N GLY A 209 2.56 -3.62 6.34
CA GLY A 209 4.02 -3.60 6.49
C GLY A 209 4.64 -2.20 6.56
N TYR A 210 4.24 -1.29 5.67
CA TYR A 210 4.80 0.07 5.62
C TYR A 210 4.47 0.90 6.85
N PHE A 211 3.19 0.94 7.23
CA PHE A 211 2.78 1.63 8.45
C PHE A 211 3.37 0.93 9.67
N GLY A 212 3.38 -0.40 9.72
CA GLY A 212 3.94 -1.17 10.84
C GLY A 212 5.42 -0.90 11.08
N MET A 213 6.20 -0.66 10.02
CA MET A 213 7.61 -0.26 10.11
C MET A 213 7.74 1.16 10.66
N TRP A 214 6.97 2.13 10.15
CA TRP A 214 6.95 3.50 10.68
C TRP A 214 6.47 3.56 12.14
N HIS A 215 5.45 2.77 12.49
CA HIS A 215 4.94 2.57 13.85
C HIS A 215 6.05 2.07 14.77
N ALA A 216 6.76 1.02 14.36
CA ALA A 216 7.88 0.48 15.14
C ALA A 216 9.02 1.51 15.31
N VAL A 217 9.31 2.33 14.30
CA VAL A 217 10.31 3.40 14.42
C VAL A 217 9.86 4.53 15.35
N ALA A 218 8.59 4.92 15.32
CA ALA A 218 8.05 5.94 16.23
C ALA A 218 8.19 5.57 17.71
N TYR A 219 8.16 4.26 18.00
CA TYR A 219 8.40 3.69 19.33
C TYR A 219 9.86 3.28 19.61
N GLU A 220 10.79 3.59 18.69
CA GLU A 220 12.20 3.16 18.78
C GLU A 220 12.40 1.63 18.86
N HIS A 221 11.39 0.86 18.43
CA HIS A 221 11.43 -0.60 18.33
C HIS A 221 12.14 -1.06 17.06
N TYR A 222 13.40 -0.66 16.87
CA TYR A 222 14.15 -0.89 15.64
C TYR A 222 14.29 -2.37 15.26
N GLY A 223 14.32 -3.30 16.22
CA GLY A 223 14.33 -4.74 15.92
C GLY A 223 13.05 -5.23 15.22
N ARG A 224 11.88 -4.73 15.64
CA ARG A 224 10.59 -5.01 14.97
C ARG A 224 10.56 -4.35 13.58
N ALA A 225 11.05 -3.12 13.48
CA ALA A 225 11.10 -2.39 12.23
C ALA A 225 11.99 -3.10 11.19
N ILE A 226 13.20 -3.55 11.58
CA ILE A 226 14.09 -4.35 10.73
C ILE A 226 13.43 -5.66 10.29
N LYS A 227 12.75 -6.37 11.19
CA LYS A 227 12.04 -7.62 10.83
C LYS A 227 10.99 -7.40 9.74
N LEU A 228 10.23 -6.30 9.82
CA LEU A 228 9.25 -5.94 8.80
C LEU A 228 9.94 -5.51 7.49
N ALA A 229 10.99 -4.69 7.59
CA ALA A 229 11.74 -4.21 6.43
C ALA A 229 12.41 -5.36 5.65
N ILE A 230 12.95 -6.38 6.32
CA ILE A 230 13.51 -7.57 5.66
C ILE A 230 12.43 -8.32 4.87
N LYS A 231 11.24 -8.52 5.46
CA LYS A 231 10.12 -9.16 4.75
C LYS A 231 9.64 -8.33 3.55
N MET A 232 9.59 -7.00 3.69
CA MET A 232 9.30 -6.10 2.56
C MET A 232 10.35 -6.21 1.46
N PHE A 233 11.62 -6.38 1.86
CA PHE A 233 12.74 -6.52 0.93
C PHE A 233 12.71 -7.84 0.15
N GLU A 234 12.21 -8.93 0.77
CA GLU A 234 11.97 -10.22 0.11
C GLU A 234 10.92 -10.11 -1.00
N GLU A 235 9.88 -9.28 -0.83
CA GLU A 235 8.89 -9.03 -1.88
C GLU A 235 9.42 -8.10 -2.97
N LYS A 236 10.04 -6.97 -2.57
CA LYS A 236 10.53 -5.95 -3.48
C LYS A 236 11.78 -5.26 -2.92
N ALA A 237 12.94 -5.72 -3.39
CA ALA A 237 14.21 -5.11 -3.05
C ALA A 237 14.36 -3.71 -3.69
N THR A 238 14.49 -2.69 -2.85
CA THR A 238 14.76 -1.30 -3.26
C THR A 238 15.95 -0.77 -2.49
N ARG A 239 16.65 0.20 -3.08
CA ARG A 239 17.84 0.80 -2.47
C ARG A 239 17.48 1.54 -1.18
N GLU A 240 16.40 2.30 -1.23
CA GLU A 240 15.88 3.13 -0.15
C GLU A 240 15.48 2.29 1.06
N LEU A 241 14.88 1.10 0.82
CA LEU A 241 14.55 0.15 1.89
C LEU A 241 15.81 -0.45 2.53
N GLU A 242 16.86 -0.76 1.75
CA GLU A 242 18.12 -1.26 2.30
C GLU A 242 18.86 -0.18 3.10
N GLU A 243 18.87 1.06 2.62
CA GLU A 243 19.41 2.22 3.34
C GLU A 243 18.65 2.45 4.66
N SER A 244 17.33 2.23 4.69
CA SER A 244 16.53 2.25 5.93
C SER A 244 16.95 1.14 6.89
N ILE A 245 17.16 -0.09 6.41
CA ILE A 245 17.64 -1.21 7.24
C ILE A 245 19.00 -0.88 7.85
N LEU A 246 19.92 -0.36 7.04
CA LEU A 246 21.23 0.10 7.49
C LEU A 246 21.10 1.13 8.61
N TRP A 247 20.26 2.17 8.41
CA TRP A 247 20.01 3.20 9.40
C TRP A 247 19.49 2.62 10.72
N MET A 248 18.54 1.69 10.67
CA MET A 248 18.01 1.01 11.86
C MET A 248 19.07 0.14 12.56
N CYS A 249 19.91 -0.58 11.81
CA CYS A 249 21.03 -1.34 12.37
C CYS A 249 22.03 -0.42 13.08
N ALA A 250 22.31 0.76 12.52
CA ALA A 250 23.18 1.75 13.14
C ALA A 250 22.58 2.30 14.45
N LYS A 251 21.27 2.55 14.51
CA LYS A 251 20.57 2.95 15.74
C LYS A 251 20.67 1.92 16.87
N LEU A 252 20.72 0.63 16.52
CA LEU A 252 20.92 -0.47 17.48
C LEU A 252 22.40 -0.72 17.86
N GLY A 253 23.36 0.00 17.25
CA GLY A 253 24.79 -0.27 17.44
C GLY A 253 25.28 -1.55 16.77
N TRP A 254 24.49 -2.15 15.86
CA TRP A 254 24.88 -3.36 15.12
C TRP A 254 25.81 -3.02 13.96
N HIS A 255 27.01 -2.52 14.29
CA HIS A 255 27.97 -2.01 13.31
C HIS A 255 28.36 -3.04 12.24
N HIS A 256 28.47 -4.31 12.61
CA HIS A 256 28.76 -5.40 11.67
C HIS A 256 27.65 -5.57 10.62
N CYS A 257 26.37 -5.53 11.05
CA CYS A 257 25.22 -5.55 10.13
C CYS A 257 25.20 -4.29 9.26
N ALA A 258 25.34 -3.10 9.86
CA ALA A 258 25.32 -1.84 9.13
C ALA A 258 26.42 -1.80 8.04
N GLN A 259 27.65 -2.23 8.37
CA GLN A 259 28.73 -2.34 7.39
C GLN A 259 28.46 -3.38 6.30
N HIS A 260 27.86 -4.52 6.65
CA HIS A 260 27.45 -5.52 5.67
C HIS A 260 26.46 -4.93 4.67
N PHE A 261 25.36 -4.32 5.15
CA PHE A 261 24.37 -3.67 4.29
C PHE A 261 25.00 -2.56 3.45
N ALA A 262 25.84 -1.69 4.02
CA ALA A 262 26.48 -0.61 3.28
C ALA A 262 27.31 -1.11 2.08
N ARG A 263 28.06 -2.20 2.28
CA ARG A 263 28.85 -2.83 1.21
C ARG A 263 27.97 -3.56 0.20
N SER A 264 26.94 -4.26 0.69
CA SER A 264 26.00 -5.00 -0.14
C SER A 264 25.16 -4.10 -1.05
N THR A 265 24.75 -2.92 -0.59
CA THR A 265 23.98 -1.95 -1.40
C THR A 265 24.73 -1.55 -2.66
N LEU A 266 26.05 -1.32 -2.57
CA LEU A 266 26.89 -0.94 -3.72
C LEU A 266 26.97 -2.06 -4.79
N ILE A 267 26.89 -3.32 -4.36
CA ILE A 267 26.96 -4.48 -5.24
C ILE A 267 25.59 -4.82 -5.81
N ARG A 268 24.53 -4.73 -4.98
CA ARG A 268 23.16 -5.10 -5.35
C ARG A 268 22.50 -4.07 -6.25
N PHE A 269 22.82 -2.80 -6.08
CA PHE A 269 22.27 -1.69 -6.86
C PHE A 269 23.38 -0.96 -7.63
N PRO A 270 24.05 -1.62 -8.59
CA PRO A 270 25.12 -1.01 -9.37
C PRO A 270 24.54 0.06 -10.32
N PRO A 271 25.31 1.12 -10.64
CA PRO A 271 24.85 2.19 -11.53
C PRO A 271 24.66 1.73 -12.98
N ALA A 272 25.30 0.62 -13.37
CA ALA A 272 25.20 0.04 -14.70
C ALA A 272 25.38 -1.48 -14.64
N TYR A 273 24.93 -2.17 -15.70
CA TYR A 273 25.19 -3.60 -15.87
C TYR A 273 26.68 -3.88 -15.98
N ARG A 274 27.09 -5.05 -15.49
CA ARG A 274 28.46 -5.55 -15.64
C ARG A 274 28.77 -5.73 -17.14
N LEU A 275 29.96 -5.26 -17.56
CA LEU A 275 30.47 -5.49 -18.90
C LEU A 275 30.67 -7.00 -19.16
N PHE A 276 30.51 -7.40 -20.43
CA PHE A 276 30.68 -8.78 -20.90
C PHE A 276 32.16 -9.17 -21.01
#